data_AF-A0A3N5F0D9-F1
#
_entry.id   AF-A0A3N5F0D9-F1
#
_cell.length_a   1.000
_cell.length_b   1.000
_cell.length_c   1.000
_cell.angle_alpha   90.00
_cell.angle_beta   90.00
_cell.angle_gamma   90.00
#
_symmetry.space_group_name_H-M   'P 1'
#
loop_
_entity.id
_entity.type
_entity.pdbx_description
1 polymer ?
#
loop_
_entity_poly.entity_id
_entity_poly.type
_entity_poly.pdbx_seq_one_letter_code
_entity_poly.pdbx_strand_id
1 'polypeptide(L)'
;MNTTEKTFSILAILFEIALISFLLLWPQFQTLQILLPASFIGLVVNTGLLYVVFKDVFFRNFTQPHAKKFWIVVILLFWPASLVYLIKYGFQKR
;
A
#
# COMPACT_ATOMS: atom_id res chain seq x y z
N MET A 1 12.66 5.47 1.48
CA MET A 1 12.44 4.79 0.18
C MET A 1 13.30 5.40 -0.91
N ASN A 2 13.74 4.56 -1.84
CA ASN A 2 14.35 5.03 -3.10
C ASN A 2 13.28 5.60 -4.04
N THR A 3 13.68 6.34 -5.07
CA THR A 3 12.74 6.96 -6.04
C THR A 3 11.81 5.92 -6.68
N THR A 4 12.34 4.75 -7.07
CA THR A 4 11.55 3.65 -7.64
C THR A 4 10.48 3.12 -6.69
N GLU A 5 10.83 2.96 -5.41
CA GLU A 5 9.91 2.53 -4.36
C GLU A 5 8.79 3.56 -4.18
N LYS A 6 9.12 4.86 -4.20
CA LYS A 6 8.13 5.94 -4.10
C LYS A 6 7.19 5.96 -5.29
N THR A 7 7.71 5.87 -6.51
CA THR A 7 6.91 5.82 -7.73
C THR A 7 5.99 4.61 -7.73
N PHE A 8 6.49 3.44 -7.35
CA PHE A 8 5.68 2.23 -7.22
C PHE A 8 4.55 2.42 -6.20
N SER A 9 4.83 2.98 -5.02
CA SER A 9 3.80 3.26 -4.02
C SER A 9 2.74 4.23 -4.51
N ILE A 10 3.13 5.30 -5.22
CA ILE A 10 2.16 6.25 -5.80
C ILE A 10 1.29 5.57 -6.85
N LEU A 11 1.90 4.77 -7.75
CA LEU A 11 1.15 4.03 -8.77
C LEU A 11 0.20 3.00 -8.16
N ALA A 12 0.60 2.30 -7.10
CA ALA A 12 -0.26 1.35 -6.39
C ALA A 12 -1.49 2.04 -5.78
N ILE A 13 -1.29 3.19 -5.12
CA ILE A 13 -2.40 3.98 -4.55
C ILE A 13 -3.34 4.47 -5.64
N LEU A 14 -2.80 4.99 -6.75
CA LEU A 14 -3.62 5.44 -7.89
C LEU A 14 -4.40 4.28 -8.51
N PHE A 15 -3.78 3.10 -8.62
CA PHE A 15 -4.43 1.89 -9.11
C PHE A 15 -5.61 1.49 -8.22
N GLU A 16 -5.45 1.51 -6.90
CA GLU A 16 -6.54 1.20 -5.96
C GLU A 16 -7.71 2.19 -6.08
N ILE A 17 -7.40 3.49 -6.13
CA ILE A 17 -8.42 4.54 -6.29
C ILE A 17 -9.15 4.34 -7.62
N ALA A 18 -8.43 4.06 -8.70
CA ALA A 18 -9.02 3.82 -10.02
C ALA A 18 -9.89 2.57 -10.03
N LEU A 19 -9.43 1.47 -9.42
CA LEU A 19 -10.17 0.20 -9.33
C LEU A 19 -11.46 0.38 -8.52
N ILE A 20 -11.39 1.02 -7.36
CA ILE A 20 -12.57 1.31 -6.53
C ILE A 20 -13.55 2.20 -7.28
N SER A 21 -13.06 3.28 -7.90
CA SER A 21 -13.90 4.21 -8.67
C SER A 21 -14.57 3.50 -9.85
N PHE A 22 -13.84 2.65 -10.56
CA PHE A 22 -14.37 1.87 -11.67
C PHE A 22 -15.50 0.92 -11.21
N LEU A 23 -15.28 0.20 -10.11
CA LEU A 23 -16.29 -0.72 -9.57
C LEU A 23 -17.53 0.00 -9.03
N LEU A 24 -17.38 1.23 -8.51
CA LEU A 24 -18.50 2.05 -8.05
C LEU A 24 -19.30 2.67 -9.20
N LEU A 25 -18.63 3.16 -10.25
CA LEU A 25 -19.27 3.81 -11.39
C LEU A 25 -19.94 2.81 -12.35
N TRP A 26 -19.41 1.59 -12.44
CA TRP A 26 -19.96 0.54 -13.31
C TRP A 26 -20.21 -0.76 -12.55
N PRO A 27 -21.27 -0.81 -11.73
CA PRO A 27 -21.60 -2.00 -10.93
C PRO A 27 -21.90 -3.24 -11.79
N GLN A 28 -22.29 -3.05 -13.05
CA GLN A 28 -22.49 -4.13 -14.02
C GLN A 28 -21.25 -4.99 -14.29
N PHE A 29 -20.04 -4.47 -14.03
CA PHE A 29 -18.78 -5.23 -14.16
C PHE A 29 -18.37 -5.93 -12.86
N GLN A 30 -19.19 -5.91 -11.81
CA GLN A 30 -18.97 -6.69 -10.57
C GLN A 30 -19.31 -8.18 -10.75
N THR A 31 -19.45 -8.66 -11.98
CA THR A 31 -19.60 -10.09 -12.28
C THR A 31 -18.33 -10.85 -11.88
N LEU A 32 -18.53 -12.06 -11.37
CA LEU A 32 -17.47 -12.87 -10.75
C LEU A 32 -16.28 -13.11 -11.70
N GLN A 33 -16.55 -13.19 -13.01
CA GLN A 33 -15.53 -13.38 -14.05
C GLN A 33 -14.58 -12.20 -14.22
N ILE A 34 -15.03 -10.97 -13.95
CA ILE A 34 -14.22 -9.74 -14.08
C ILE A 34 -13.66 -9.35 -12.70
N LEU A 35 -14.47 -9.53 -11.65
CA LEU A 35 -14.11 -9.17 -10.29
C LEU A 35 -12.92 -10.00 -9.79
N LEU A 36 -12.87 -11.29 -10.10
CA LEU A 36 -11.84 -12.22 -9.62
C LEU A 36 -10.44 -11.89 -10.18
N PRO A 37 -10.24 -11.73 -11.50
CA PRO A 37 -8.94 -11.29 -12.03
C PRO A 37 -8.57 -9.87 -11.59
N ALA A 38 -9.52 -8.94 -11.52
CA ALA A 38 -9.25 -7.58 -11.04
C ALA A 38 -8.81 -7.57 -9.57
N SER A 39 -9.47 -8.36 -8.73
CA SER A 39 -9.12 -8.54 -7.31
C SER A 39 -7.77 -9.24 -7.15
N PHE A 40 -7.44 -10.21 -8.02
CA PHE A 40 -6.13 -10.85 -8.03
C PHE A 40 -5.01 -9.85 -8.36
N ILE A 41 -5.20 -9.00 -9.38
CA ILE A 41 -4.26 -7.91 -9.69
C ILE A 41 -4.14 -6.96 -8.48
N GLY A 42 -5.27 -6.57 -7.87
CA GLY A 42 -5.29 -5.75 -6.66
C GLY A 42 -4.51 -6.37 -5.50
N LEU A 43 -4.61 -7.69 -5.31
CA LEU A 43 -3.87 -8.43 -4.29
C LEU A 43 -2.36 -8.42 -4.58
N VAL A 44 -1.94 -8.62 -5.84
CA VAL A 44 -0.53 -8.58 -6.23
C VAL A 44 0.05 -7.18 -6.00
N VAL A 45 -0.67 -6.14 -6.43
CA VAL A 45 -0.27 -4.73 -6.22
C VAL A 45 -0.16 -4.41 -4.73
N ASN A 46 -1.14 -4.80 -3.92
CA ASN A 46 -1.13 -4.62 -2.47
C ASN A 46 0.04 -5.35 -1.79
N THR A 47 0.30 -6.58 -2.20
CA THR A 47 1.42 -7.37 -1.66
C THR A 47 2.75 -6.69 -1.98
N GLY A 48 2.91 -6.18 -3.19
CA GLY A 48 4.08 -5.38 -3.58
C GLY A 48 4.20 -4.10 -2.74
N LEU A 49 3.08 -3.41 -2.48
CA LEU A 49 3.07 -2.19 -1.67
C LEU A 49 3.50 -2.49 -0.24
N LEU A 50 2.95 -3.53 0.37
CA LEU A 50 3.34 -3.99 1.70
C LEU A 50 4.82 -4.36 1.76
N TYR A 51 5.33 -5.08 0.78
CA TYR A 51 6.76 -5.42 0.73
C TYR A 51 7.64 -4.16 0.73
N VAL A 52 7.31 -3.17 -0.09
CA VAL A 52 8.06 -1.89 -0.15
C VAL A 52 7.97 -1.13 1.16
N VAL A 53 6.77 -1.06 1.76
CA VAL A 53 6.53 -0.37 3.03
C VAL A 53 7.29 -1.06 4.17
N PHE A 54 7.17 -2.37 4.31
CA PHE A 54 7.88 -3.11 5.36
C PHE A 54 9.38 -3.00 5.19
N LYS A 55 9.91 -3.14 3.96
CA LYS A 55 11.32 -2.91 3.68
C LYS A 55 11.73 -1.53 4.19
N ASP A 56 10.99 -0.48 3.88
CA ASP A 56 11.31 0.86 4.39
C ASP A 56 11.28 0.94 5.92
N VAL A 57 10.26 0.36 6.57
CA VAL A 57 10.15 0.30 8.04
C VAL A 57 11.36 -0.42 8.66
N PHE A 58 11.82 -1.52 8.07
CA PHE A 58 12.96 -2.28 8.59
C PHE A 58 14.28 -1.53 8.42
N PHE A 59 14.50 -0.87 7.28
CA PHE A 59 15.74 -0.13 7.00
C PHE A 59 15.80 1.26 7.66
N ARG A 60 14.67 1.84 8.04
CA ARG A 60 14.65 3.16 8.69
C ARG A 60 15.08 3.07 10.15
N ASN A 61 15.91 4.04 10.56
CA ASN A 61 16.28 4.24 11.95
C ASN A 61 15.24 5.14 12.61
N PHE A 62 14.46 4.58 13.53
CA PHE A 62 13.53 5.35 14.35
C PHE A 62 14.21 5.79 15.63
N THR A 63 13.99 7.04 16.04
CA THR A 63 14.50 7.58 17.32
C THR A 63 13.93 6.82 18.53
N GLN A 64 12.71 6.30 18.41
CA GLN A 64 12.06 5.49 19.43
C GLN A 64 12.19 3.99 19.10
N PRO A 65 12.66 3.15 20.04
CA PRO A 65 12.88 1.72 19.79
C PRO A 65 11.59 0.94 19.53
N HIS A 66 10.45 1.41 20.05
CA HIS A 66 9.14 0.78 19.84
C HIS A 66 8.44 1.21 18.56
N ALA A 67 8.84 2.33 17.94
CA ALA A 67 8.15 2.86 16.76
C ALA A 67 8.19 1.90 15.57
N LYS A 68 9.30 1.17 15.38
CA LYS A 68 9.42 0.14 14.33
C LYS A 68 8.38 -0.96 14.51
N LYS A 69 8.29 -1.54 15.72
CA LYS A 69 7.32 -2.60 16.03
C LYS A 69 5.88 -2.10 15.94
N PHE A 70 5.63 -0.88 16.41
CA PHE A 70 4.32 -0.24 16.32
C PHE A 70 3.85 -0.14 14.86
N TRP A 71 4.67 0.40 13.96
CA TRP A 71 4.31 0.51 12.56
C TRP A 71 4.09 -0.84 11.89
N ILE A 72 4.93 -1.84 12.21
CA ILE A 72 4.74 -3.19 11.67
C ILE A 72 3.37 -3.76 12.08
N VAL A 73 3.04 -3.71 13.38
CA VAL A 73 1.78 -4.23 13.91
C VAL A 73 0.59 -3.46 13.37
N VAL A 74 0.67 -2.14 13.33
CA VAL A 74 -0.41 -1.28 12.84
C VAL A 74 -0.66 -1.48 11.36
N ILE A 75 0.40 -1.59 10.54
CA ILE A 75 0.25 -1.87 9.10
C ILE A 75 -0.34 -3.28 8.88
N LEU A 76 0.05 -4.28 9.69
CA LEU A 76 -0.46 -5.64 9.55
C LEU A 76 -1.94 -5.76 9.93
N LEU A 77 -2.35 -5.11 11.03
CA LEU A 77 -3.74 -5.14 11.51
C LEU A 77 -4.65 -4.19 10.73
N PHE A 78 -4.09 -3.09 10.23
CA PHE A 78 -4.84 -2.04 9.56
C PHE A 78 -4.08 -1.59 8.30
N TRP A 79 -4.30 -2.29 7.19
CA TRP A 79 -3.67 -1.97 5.89
C TRP A 79 -3.75 -0.50 5.48
N PRO A 80 -4.84 0.25 5.71
CA PRO A 80 -4.89 1.69 5.38
C PRO A 80 -3.85 2.52 6.15
N ALA A 81 -3.33 2.03 7.27
CA ALA A 81 -2.24 2.70 7.99
C ALA A 81 -0.93 2.75 7.20
N SER A 82 -0.76 1.89 6.18
CA SER A 82 0.37 1.98 5.24
C SER A 82 0.39 3.33 4.50
N LEU A 83 -0.77 3.91 4.18
CA LEU A 83 -0.88 5.24 3.56
C LEU A 83 -0.39 6.32 4.52
N VAL A 84 -0.84 6.27 5.77
CA VAL A 84 -0.40 7.20 6.82
C VAL A 84 1.11 7.09 7.05
N TYR A 85 1.64 5.86 7.07
CA TYR A 85 3.07 5.61 7.16
C TYR A 85 3.83 6.21 5.96
N LEU A 86 3.35 6.01 4.74
CA LEU A 86 3.99 6.52 3.53
C LEU A 86 4.07 8.04 3.54
N ILE A 87 2.97 8.71 3.91
CA ILE A 87 2.91 10.17 4.02
C ILE A 87 3.88 10.66 5.11
N LYS A 88 3.87 10.01 6.27
CA LYS A 88 4.63 10.47 7.44
C LYS A 88 6.13 10.15 7.36
N TYR A 89 6.51 8.99 6.82
CA TYR A 89 7.88 8.48 6.85
C TYR A 89 8.38 8.00 5.49
N GLY A 90 7.53 7.36 4.67
CA GLY A 90 7.96 6.77 3.39
C GLY A 90 8.47 7.80 2.37
N PHE A 91 7.80 8.95 2.25
CA PHE A 91 8.16 10.01 1.32
C PHE A 91 9.25 10.95 1.84
N GLN A 92 9.52 10.96 3.14
CA GLN A 92 10.63 11.72 3.72
C GLN A 92 11.99 11.06 3.41
N LYS A 93 13.09 11.83 3.42
CA LYS A 93 14.44 11.24 3.34
C LYS A 93 14.69 10.32 4.56
N ARG A 94 15.45 9.26 4.34
CA ARG A 94 15.82 8.30 5.39
C ARG A 94 16.80 8.94 6.34
#